data_AF-A0A976Q156-F1
#
_entry.id   AF-A0A976Q156-F1
#
_cell.length_a   1.000
_cell.length_b   1.000
_cell.length_c   1.000
_cell.angle_alpha   90.00
_cell.angle_beta   90.00
_cell.angle_gamma   90.00
#
_symmetry.space_group_name_H-M   'P 1'
#
loop_
_entity.id
_entity.type
_entity.pdbx_description
1 polymer ?
#
loop_
_entity_poly.entity_id
_entity_poly.type
_entity_poly.pdbx_seq_one_letter_code
_entity_poly.pdbx_strand_id
1 'polypeptide(L)'
;MKEYFPALLFQRTFFAALLILYTVTVFAETKDIPTICQTDCKTPYGQVLGKDKSGVAGYSNCNSDCVIFEPNKHDGTYTGIKWQCVEYARRWLLVNKGVVYGDVDYAIDIWDKIEHYRNVQWDEKVPVTNHVNGSETAPKSGDLLIYAKMMFGGTGHVAVITEVDEKKGVVRVAEQNNLNQQWPSTHSREISLIKNGNQYWLLDGYLIGWKRADI
;
A
#
# COMPACT_ATOMS: atom_id res chain seq x y z
N MET A 1 80.36 48.60 37.68
CA MET A 1 79.82 48.84 39.04
C MET A 1 78.30 48.79 38.93
N LYS A 2 77.64 47.90 39.70
CA LYS A 2 76.22 47.88 40.09
C LYS A 2 75.18 47.74 38.95
N GLU A 3 74.54 46.58 38.83
CA GLU A 3 73.26 46.21 39.48
C GLU A 3 72.08 47.11 39.06
N TYR A 4 71.04 46.50 38.47
CA TYR A 4 69.70 46.33 39.05
C TYR A 4 68.68 45.97 37.94
N PHE A 5 67.98 44.84 38.12
CA PHE A 5 66.73 44.51 37.42
C PHE A 5 65.61 45.44 37.91
N PRO A 6 64.56 45.67 37.09
CA PRO A 6 63.29 45.08 37.51
C PRO A 6 62.49 44.44 36.38
N ALA A 7 61.69 43.46 36.79
CA ALA A 7 60.75 42.69 36.00
C ALA A 7 59.63 43.56 35.39
N LEU A 8 59.24 43.26 34.15
CA LEU A 8 57.99 43.73 33.57
C LEU A 8 57.17 42.54 33.05
N LEU A 9 55.98 42.47 33.63
CA LEU A 9 54.87 41.54 33.48
C LEU A 9 54.61 41.07 32.04
N PHE A 10 54.58 39.75 31.86
CA PHE A 10 54.06 39.09 30.66
C PHE A 10 52.52 39.09 30.72
N GLN A 11 51.88 40.07 30.11
CA GLN A 11 50.42 40.11 30.01
C GLN A 11 49.98 39.08 28.95
N ARG A 12 49.55 37.89 29.39
CA ARG A 12 48.95 36.88 28.52
C ARG A 12 47.57 37.38 28.07
N THR A 13 47.49 37.94 26.86
CA THR A 13 46.21 38.20 26.20
C THR A 13 45.57 36.86 25.82
N PHE A 14 44.59 36.41 26.60
CA PHE A 14 43.70 35.32 26.22
C PHE A 14 42.74 35.84 25.13
N PHE A 15 42.97 35.47 23.87
CA PHE A 15 41.95 35.58 22.83
C PHE A 15 40.93 34.46 23.05
N ALA A 16 39.81 34.77 23.67
CA ALA A 16 38.66 33.87 23.70
C ALA A 16 38.04 33.84 22.30
N ALA A 17 38.30 32.79 21.53
CA ALA A 17 37.62 32.54 20.27
C ALA A 17 36.15 32.19 20.57
N LEU A 18 35.24 33.13 20.30
CA LEU A 18 33.80 32.92 20.44
C LEU A 18 33.34 32.02 19.28
N LEU A 19 33.21 30.72 19.56
CA LEU A 19 32.69 29.74 18.61
C LEU A 19 31.17 29.92 18.52
N ILE A 20 30.71 30.68 17.52
CA ILE A 20 29.28 30.84 17.25
C ILE A 20 28.79 29.52 16.63
N LEU A 21 28.21 28.65 17.45
CA LEU A 21 27.47 27.47 17.02
C LEU A 21 26.17 27.95 16.34
N TYR A 22 26.18 28.05 15.02
CA TYR A 22 24.95 28.19 14.24
C TYR A 22 24.20 26.86 14.26
N THR A 23 23.19 26.73 15.12
CA THR A 23 22.22 25.64 15.03
C THR A 23 21.33 25.90 13.83
N VAL A 24 21.56 25.22 12.72
CA VAL A 24 20.62 25.20 11.60
C VAL A 24 19.44 24.34 12.04
N THR A 25 18.34 24.98 12.44
CA THR A 25 17.06 24.30 12.63
C THR A 25 16.51 23.94 11.25
N VAL A 26 16.65 22.68 10.85
CA VAL A 26 15.95 22.12 9.70
C VAL A 26 14.48 22.00 10.08
N PHE A 27 13.66 22.95 9.66
CA PHE A 27 12.21 22.77 9.71
C PHE A 27 11.84 21.75 8.64
N ALA A 28 11.42 20.56 9.05
CA ALA A 28 10.76 19.64 8.13
C ALA A 28 9.48 20.33 7.63
N GLU A 29 9.38 20.62 6.33
CA GLU A 29 8.12 21.03 5.73
C GLU A 29 7.09 19.93 6.01
N THR A 30 6.13 20.21 6.87
CA THR A 30 4.97 19.34 7.04
C THR A 30 4.19 19.42 5.74
N LYS A 31 4.30 18.37 4.91
CA LYS A 31 3.47 18.25 3.71
C LYS A 31 2.01 18.39 4.11
N ASP A 32 1.35 19.43 3.63
CA ASP A 32 -0.05 19.70 3.96
C ASP A 32 -0.93 18.54 3.47
N ILE A 33 -1.42 17.75 4.41
CA ILE A 33 -2.37 16.68 4.14
C ILE A 33 -3.75 17.33 3.95
N PRO A 34 -4.51 17.02 2.88
CA PRO A 34 -5.85 17.56 2.69
C PRO A 34 -6.75 17.31 3.91
N THR A 35 -7.64 18.25 4.25
CA THR A 35 -8.53 18.11 5.41
C THR A 35 -9.36 16.81 5.37
N ILE A 36 -9.84 16.42 4.18
CA ILE A 36 -10.56 15.16 3.99
C ILE A 36 -9.72 13.93 4.36
N CYS A 37 -8.40 14.00 4.23
CA CYS A 37 -7.46 12.94 4.61
C CYS A 37 -7.08 12.96 6.10
N GLN A 38 -7.67 13.85 6.89
CA GLN A 38 -7.45 13.98 8.33
C GLN A 38 -8.75 13.93 9.14
N THR A 39 -9.90 13.88 8.46
CA THR A 39 -11.23 13.97 9.09
C THR A 39 -11.90 12.59 9.06
N ASP A 40 -12.59 12.25 10.16
CA ASP A 40 -13.34 10.99 10.32
C ASP A 40 -12.53 9.72 9.99
N CYS A 41 -11.21 9.77 10.20
CA CYS A 41 -10.34 8.65 9.95
C CYS A 41 -10.68 7.48 10.88
N LYS A 42 -10.87 6.28 10.32
CA LYS A 42 -10.96 5.04 11.12
C LYS A 42 -9.62 4.72 11.78
N THR A 43 -8.53 4.99 11.08
CA THR A 43 -7.15 4.94 11.56
C THR A 43 -6.38 6.06 10.85
N PRO A 44 -5.49 6.81 11.52
CA PRO A 44 -4.70 7.87 10.90
C PRO A 44 -4.04 7.47 9.57
N TYR A 45 -4.05 8.37 8.58
CA TYR A 45 -3.45 8.14 7.27
C TYR A 45 -2.00 7.66 7.38
N GLY A 46 -1.65 6.63 6.61
CA GLY A 46 -0.31 6.06 6.55
C GLY A 46 0.09 5.17 7.73
N GLN A 47 -0.76 5.02 8.75
CA GLN A 47 -0.53 4.03 9.79
C GLN A 47 -0.69 2.61 9.23
N VAL A 48 0.18 1.69 9.65
CA VAL A 48 0.05 0.27 9.31
C VAL A 48 -1.24 -0.27 9.92
N LEU A 49 -2.08 -0.87 9.08
CA LEU A 49 -3.30 -1.57 9.48
C LEU A 49 -3.02 -3.03 9.85
N GLY A 50 -2.06 -3.65 9.17
CA GLY A 50 -1.70 -5.05 9.35
C GLY A 50 -0.74 -5.50 8.26
N LYS A 51 -0.35 -6.77 8.32
CA LYS A 51 0.47 -7.44 7.30
C LYS A 51 -0.15 -8.77 6.96
N ASP A 52 -0.11 -9.14 5.69
CA ASP A 52 -0.53 -10.49 5.30
C ASP A 52 0.54 -11.53 5.70
N LYS A 53 0.29 -12.80 5.40
CA LYS A 53 1.23 -13.90 5.71
C LYS A 53 2.59 -13.75 5.01
N SER A 54 2.63 -13.08 3.86
CA SER A 54 3.89 -12.79 3.14
C SER A 54 4.65 -11.59 3.70
N GLY A 55 4.04 -10.82 4.62
CA GLY A 55 4.65 -9.65 5.25
C GLY A 55 4.36 -8.31 4.55
N VAL A 56 3.53 -8.31 3.50
CA VAL A 56 3.12 -7.09 2.80
C VAL A 56 2.18 -6.28 3.70
N ALA A 57 2.60 -5.07 4.06
CA ALA A 57 1.80 -4.20 4.92
C ALA A 57 0.67 -3.51 4.16
N GLY A 58 -0.52 -3.49 4.76
CA GLY A 58 -1.59 -2.57 4.39
C GLY A 58 -1.50 -1.30 5.23
N TYR A 59 -1.67 -0.14 4.59
CA TYR A 59 -1.64 1.16 5.24
C TYR A 59 -3.02 1.82 5.19
N SER A 60 -3.33 2.63 6.21
CA SER A 60 -4.57 3.38 6.25
C SER A 60 -4.58 4.47 5.21
N ASN A 61 -5.69 4.59 4.48
CA ASN A 61 -5.98 5.76 3.66
C ASN A 61 -6.80 6.82 4.44
N CYS A 62 -6.88 6.73 5.77
CA CYS A 62 -7.81 7.47 6.64
C CYS A 62 -9.29 7.11 6.39
N ASN A 63 -9.82 7.45 5.22
CA ASN A 63 -11.17 7.13 4.74
C ASN A 63 -11.16 6.89 3.21
N SER A 64 -12.30 6.48 2.65
CA SER A 64 -12.43 6.14 1.22
C SER A 64 -12.17 7.30 0.26
N ASP A 65 -12.45 8.52 0.71
CA ASP A 65 -12.50 9.72 -0.13
C ASP A 65 -11.18 10.49 -0.13
N CYS A 66 -10.26 10.11 0.76
CA CYS A 66 -8.92 10.67 0.81
C CYS A 66 -8.11 10.29 -0.43
N VAL A 67 -7.62 11.29 -1.15
CA VAL A 67 -6.65 11.10 -2.24
C VAL A 67 -5.51 12.08 -2.06
N ILE A 68 -4.30 11.54 -1.89
CA ILE A 68 -3.06 12.30 -1.93
C ILE A 68 -2.25 11.71 -3.08
N PHE A 69 -1.97 12.49 -4.13
CA PHE A 69 -1.25 12.04 -5.33
C PHE A 69 0.25 11.78 -5.10
N GLU A 70 0.59 11.14 -3.98
CA GLU A 70 1.93 10.71 -3.65
C GLU A 70 2.18 9.30 -4.17
N PRO A 71 3.20 9.09 -5.02
CA PRO A 71 3.52 7.77 -5.52
C PRO A 71 4.12 6.90 -4.42
N ASN A 72 3.77 5.61 -4.42
CA ASN A 72 4.51 4.58 -3.73
C ASN A 72 5.40 3.81 -4.71
N LYS A 73 6.57 3.39 -4.23
CA LYS A 73 7.47 2.49 -4.95
C LYS A 73 7.91 1.36 -4.02
N HIS A 74 8.10 0.19 -4.60
CA HIS A 74 8.75 -0.94 -3.94
C HIS A 74 9.92 -1.37 -4.83
N ASP A 75 11.14 -1.33 -4.28
CA ASP A 75 12.39 -1.62 -5.01
C ASP A 75 12.49 -0.89 -6.35
N GLY A 76 12.21 0.41 -6.34
CA GLY A 76 12.24 1.27 -7.52
C GLY A 76 11.03 1.15 -8.47
N THR A 77 10.21 0.10 -8.33
CA THR A 77 9.02 -0.12 -9.15
C THR A 77 7.82 0.65 -8.59
N TYR A 78 7.16 1.45 -9.43
CA TYR A 78 5.93 2.14 -9.04
C TYR A 78 4.80 1.15 -8.76
N THR A 79 4.17 1.29 -7.59
CA THR A 79 3.07 0.41 -7.18
C THR A 79 1.73 1.12 -7.23
N GLY A 80 1.68 2.45 -7.14
CA GLY A 80 0.42 3.20 -7.17
C GLY A 80 0.46 4.46 -6.33
N ILE A 81 -0.71 5.07 -6.13
CA ILE A 81 -0.90 6.23 -5.25
C ILE A 81 -1.10 5.75 -3.81
N LYS A 82 -0.39 6.34 -2.85
CA LYS A 82 -0.58 6.06 -1.41
C LYS A 82 -1.98 6.51 -0.95
N TRP A 83 -2.75 5.75 -0.16
CA TRP A 83 -2.68 4.30 0.09
C TRP A 83 -3.92 3.64 -0.51
N GLN A 84 -4.01 3.68 -1.83
CA GLN A 84 -5.17 3.22 -2.58
C GLN A 84 -5.21 1.70 -2.70
N CYS A 85 -6.39 1.15 -3.00
CA CYS A 85 -6.59 -0.29 -3.21
C CYS A 85 -5.75 -0.85 -4.37
N VAL A 86 -5.69 -0.10 -5.47
CA VAL A 86 -4.86 -0.36 -6.65
C VAL A 86 -3.38 -0.43 -6.25
N GLU A 87 -2.91 0.49 -5.41
CA GLU A 87 -1.52 0.49 -4.94
C GLU A 87 -1.18 -0.80 -4.19
N TYR A 88 -2.03 -1.20 -3.25
CA TYR A 88 -1.82 -2.42 -2.47
C TYR A 88 -1.79 -3.66 -3.35
N ALA A 89 -2.78 -3.82 -4.24
CA ALA A 89 -2.89 -4.99 -5.10
C ALA A 89 -1.68 -5.13 -6.03
N ARG A 90 -1.20 -4.03 -6.62
CA ARG A 90 0.00 -4.05 -7.47
C ARG A 90 1.26 -4.37 -6.67
N ARG A 91 1.41 -3.78 -5.48
CA ARG A 91 2.55 -4.06 -4.60
C ARG A 91 2.56 -5.50 -4.12
N TRP A 92 1.41 -6.06 -3.77
CA TRP A 92 1.31 -7.44 -3.33
C TRP A 92 1.72 -8.42 -4.44
N LEU A 93 1.25 -8.19 -5.67
CA LEU A 93 1.65 -8.99 -6.84
C LEU A 93 3.16 -8.87 -7.11
N LEU A 94 3.73 -7.68 -6.98
CA LEU A 94 5.16 -7.49 -7.16
C LEU A 94 5.97 -8.30 -6.14
N VAL A 95 5.64 -8.18 -4.85
CA VAL A 95 6.36 -8.85 -3.77
C VAL A 95 6.25 -10.37 -3.86
N ASN A 96 5.06 -10.89 -4.15
CA ASN A 96 4.79 -12.33 -4.07
C ASN A 96 4.98 -13.08 -5.39
N LYS A 97 4.88 -12.37 -6.51
CA LYS A 97 4.79 -12.97 -7.85
C LYS A 97 5.71 -12.31 -8.88
N GLY A 98 6.42 -11.23 -8.52
CA GLY A 98 7.35 -10.54 -9.43
C GLY A 98 6.66 -9.84 -10.61
N VAL A 99 5.33 -9.65 -10.56
CA VAL A 99 4.53 -9.11 -11.67
C VAL A 99 3.73 -7.88 -11.24
N VAL A 100 3.42 -7.02 -12.20
CA VAL A 100 2.54 -5.86 -12.03
C VAL A 100 1.55 -5.75 -13.17
N TYR A 101 0.34 -5.28 -12.92
CA TYR A 101 -0.55 -4.83 -14.00
C TYR A 101 -0.24 -3.39 -14.40
N GLY A 102 -0.61 -3.04 -15.63
CA GLY A 102 -0.46 -1.70 -16.20
C GLY A 102 -1.27 -0.61 -15.47
N ASP A 103 -1.23 0.60 -16.00
CA ASP A 103 -1.91 1.75 -15.40
C ASP A 103 -3.43 1.66 -15.61
N VAL A 104 -4.16 2.10 -14.58
CA VAL A 104 -5.62 2.14 -14.54
C VAL A 104 -6.05 3.40 -13.80
N ASP A 105 -7.11 4.05 -14.28
CA ASP A 105 -7.67 5.25 -13.63
C ASP A 105 -8.53 4.85 -12.42
N TYR A 106 -9.27 3.75 -12.57
CA TYR A 106 -10.16 3.20 -11.55
C TYR A 106 -9.86 1.73 -11.28
N ALA A 107 -10.15 1.25 -10.07
CA ALA A 107 -9.91 -0.15 -9.71
C ALA A 107 -10.72 -1.12 -10.59
N ILE A 108 -11.94 -0.73 -10.99
CA ILE A 108 -12.78 -1.50 -11.91
C ILE A 108 -12.12 -1.71 -13.28
N ASP A 109 -11.31 -0.77 -13.75
CA ASP A 109 -10.65 -0.86 -15.06
C ASP A 109 -9.68 -2.05 -15.12
N ILE A 110 -9.24 -2.58 -13.98
CA ILE A 110 -8.46 -3.81 -13.93
C ILE A 110 -9.23 -4.92 -14.66
N TRP A 111 -10.55 -5.03 -14.46
CA TRP A 111 -11.35 -6.10 -15.05
C TRP A 111 -11.24 -6.13 -16.58
N ASP A 112 -11.52 -5.01 -17.24
CA ASP A 112 -11.68 -4.94 -18.70
C ASP A 112 -10.44 -4.45 -19.46
N LYS A 113 -9.59 -3.60 -18.86
CA LYS A 113 -8.44 -3.00 -19.56
C LYS A 113 -7.14 -3.80 -19.41
N ILE A 114 -7.05 -4.68 -18.41
CA ILE A 114 -5.82 -5.44 -18.13
C ILE A 114 -5.92 -6.85 -18.70
N GLU A 115 -5.23 -7.05 -19.82
CA GLU A 115 -5.15 -8.33 -20.56
C GLU A 115 -3.91 -9.16 -20.21
N HIS A 116 -2.92 -8.54 -19.58
CA HIS A 116 -1.70 -9.20 -19.11
C HIS A 116 -1.11 -8.43 -17.94
N TYR A 117 -0.36 -9.14 -17.10
CA TYR A 117 0.61 -8.54 -16.20
C TYR A 117 1.98 -8.50 -16.88
N ARG A 118 2.88 -7.70 -16.33
CA ARG A 118 4.27 -7.59 -16.77
C ARG A 118 5.17 -8.16 -15.69
N ASN A 119 6.00 -9.13 -16.04
CA ASN A 119 7.08 -9.58 -15.17
C ASN A 119 8.13 -8.47 -15.06
N VAL A 120 8.44 -8.03 -13.84
CA VAL A 120 9.32 -6.87 -13.63
C VAL A 120 10.78 -7.17 -13.97
N GLN A 121 11.22 -8.42 -13.81
CA GLN A 121 12.59 -8.83 -14.07
C GLN A 121 12.86 -9.05 -15.56
N TRP A 122 11.93 -9.69 -16.26
CA TRP A 122 12.12 -10.14 -17.65
C TRP A 122 11.37 -9.29 -18.69
N ASP A 123 10.51 -8.38 -18.24
CA ASP A 123 9.63 -7.58 -19.08
C ASP A 123 8.65 -8.40 -19.95
N GLU A 124 8.39 -9.64 -19.54
CA GLU A 124 7.50 -10.57 -20.23
C GLU A 124 6.04 -10.32 -19.88
N LYS A 125 5.16 -10.53 -20.86
CA LYS A 125 3.71 -10.49 -20.67
C LYS A 125 3.22 -11.80 -20.09
N VAL A 126 2.61 -11.72 -18.92
CA VAL A 126 1.96 -12.84 -18.23
C VAL A 126 0.46 -12.76 -18.49
N PRO A 127 -0.15 -13.71 -19.22
CA PRO A 127 -1.58 -13.69 -19.50
C PRO A 127 -2.41 -13.71 -18.22
N VAL A 128 -3.59 -13.08 -18.29
CA VAL A 128 -4.57 -13.09 -17.19
C VAL A 128 -5.95 -13.48 -17.69
N THR A 129 -6.72 -14.14 -16.84
CA THR A 129 -8.08 -14.58 -17.13
C THR A 129 -9.06 -14.02 -16.11
N ASN A 130 -10.24 -13.65 -16.60
CA ASN A 130 -11.36 -13.21 -15.77
C ASN A 130 -12.30 -14.39 -15.47
N HIS A 131 -12.64 -14.56 -14.21
CA HIS A 131 -13.61 -15.54 -13.75
C HIS A 131 -14.73 -14.80 -13.02
N VAL A 132 -15.91 -14.72 -13.63
CA VAL A 132 -17.08 -14.08 -13.01
C VAL A 132 -17.46 -14.78 -11.71
N ASN A 133 -18.02 -14.04 -10.76
CA ASN A 133 -18.56 -14.62 -9.54
C ASN A 133 -19.66 -15.64 -9.90
N GLY A 134 -19.56 -16.88 -9.40
CA GLY A 134 -20.37 -18.02 -9.88
C GLY A 134 -19.70 -18.86 -10.99
N SER A 135 -18.45 -18.57 -11.36
CA SER A 135 -17.68 -19.38 -12.31
C SER A 135 -17.40 -20.79 -11.77
N GLU A 136 -17.19 -21.75 -12.67
CA GLU A 136 -16.73 -23.11 -12.32
C GLU A 136 -15.27 -23.16 -11.85
N THR A 137 -14.51 -22.08 -12.06
CA THR A 137 -13.11 -22.01 -11.64
C THR A 137 -13.01 -21.54 -10.19
N ALA A 138 -12.64 -22.42 -9.25
CA ALA A 138 -12.45 -22.00 -7.85
C ALA A 138 -11.48 -20.81 -7.71
N PRO A 139 -11.73 -19.85 -6.80
CA PRO A 139 -10.79 -18.80 -6.46
C PRO A 139 -9.51 -19.37 -5.81
N LYS A 140 -8.39 -18.65 -5.93
CA LYS A 140 -7.09 -19.07 -5.42
C LYS A 140 -6.35 -17.89 -4.77
N SER A 141 -5.38 -18.21 -3.93
CA SER A 141 -4.46 -17.19 -3.41
C SER A 141 -3.74 -16.47 -4.55
N GLY A 142 -3.67 -15.14 -4.42
CA GLY A 142 -3.12 -14.21 -5.37
C GLY A 142 -4.01 -13.90 -6.57
N ASP A 143 -5.27 -14.32 -6.56
CA ASP A 143 -6.28 -13.73 -7.44
C ASP A 143 -6.64 -12.31 -6.98
N LEU A 144 -6.96 -11.44 -7.93
CA LEU A 144 -7.51 -10.11 -7.65
C LEU A 144 -9.03 -10.15 -7.70
N LEU A 145 -9.69 -9.88 -6.58
CA LEU A 145 -11.14 -9.63 -6.54
C LEU A 145 -11.44 -8.24 -7.07
N ILE A 146 -12.25 -8.14 -8.13
CA ILE A 146 -12.61 -6.85 -8.74
C ILE A 146 -14.09 -6.57 -8.49
N TYR A 147 -14.37 -5.35 -8.03
CA TYR A 147 -15.71 -4.91 -7.65
C TYR A 147 -16.22 -3.82 -8.58
N ALA A 148 -17.54 -3.82 -8.80
CA ALA A 148 -18.22 -2.94 -9.72
C ALA A 148 -18.17 -1.46 -9.30
N LYS A 149 -18.33 -0.61 -10.30
CA LYS A 149 -18.27 0.85 -10.21
C LYS A 149 -19.15 1.47 -9.12
N MET A 150 -20.26 0.82 -8.75
CA MET A 150 -21.16 1.30 -7.69
C MET A 150 -20.47 1.39 -6.31
N MET A 151 -19.36 0.68 -6.09
CA MET A 151 -18.56 0.86 -4.89
C MET A 151 -17.67 2.10 -4.97
N PHE A 152 -17.44 2.74 -3.82
CA PHE A 152 -16.49 3.83 -3.62
C PHE A 152 -16.63 4.97 -4.65
N GLY A 153 -17.83 5.54 -4.72
CA GLY A 153 -18.08 6.79 -5.45
C GLY A 153 -17.84 6.72 -6.96
N GLY A 154 -17.85 5.52 -7.56
CA GLY A 154 -17.67 5.37 -9.00
C GLY A 154 -16.32 4.78 -9.42
N THR A 155 -15.47 4.34 -8.49
CA THR A 155 -14.13 3.82 -8.80
C THR A 155 -14.06 2.29 -8.81
N GLY A 156 -15.05 1.62 -8.22
CA GLY A 156 -14.99 0.19 -7.94
C GLY A 156 -13.94 -0.11 -6.86
N HIS A 157 -13.48 -1.36 -6.80
CA HIS A 157 -12.48 -1.76 -5.82
C HIS A 157 -11.65 -2.95 -6.28
N VAL A 158 -10.49 -3.12 -5.66
CA VAL A 158 -9.66 -4.32 -5.81
C VAL A 158 -9.15 -4.81 -4.46
N ALA A 159 -9.27 -6.11 -4.23
CA ALA A 159 -8.69 -6.81 -3.09
C ALA A 159 -7.90 -8.03 -3.57
N VAL A 160 -6.89 -8.46 -2.80
CA VAL A 160 -6.13 -9.67 -3.13
C VAL A 160 -6.58 -10.81 -2.23
N ILE A 161 -6.91 -11.97 -2.81
CA ILE A 161 -7.12 -13.19 -2.02
C ILE A 161 -5.75 -13.65 -1.49
N THR A 162 -5.59 -13.73 -0.17
CA THR A 162 -4.33 -14.24 0.44
C THR A 162 -4.45 -15.69 0.86
N GLU A 163 -5.67 -16.18 1.15
CA GLU A 163 -5.92 -17.55 1.54
C GLU A 163 -7.32 -18.01 1.12
N VAL A 164 -7.43 -19.29 0.79
CA VAL A 164 -8.71 -19.98 0.55
C VAL A 164 -8.81 -21.15 1.51
N ASP A 165 -9.83 -21.15 2.37
CA ASP A 165 -10.13 -22.23 3.31
C ASP A 165 -11.48 -22.85 2.90
N GLU A 166 -11.43 -23.79 1.95
CA GLU A 166 -12.63 -24.46 1.43
C GLU A 166 -13.37 -25.25 2.52
N LYS A 167 -12.66 -25.78 3.52
CA LYS A 167 -13.27 -26.53 4.62
C LYS A 167 -14.14 -25.65 5.49
N LYS A 168 -13.70 -24.41 5.74
CA LYS A 168 -14.50 -23.41 6.47
C LYS A 168 -15.44 -22.63 5.57
N GLY A 169 -15.33 -22.77 4.25
CA GLY A 169 -16.13 -22.02 3.29
C GLY A 169 -15.83 -20.52 3.36
N VAL A 170 -14.55 -20.14 3.43
CA VAL A 170 -14.13 -18.73 3.45
C VAL A 170 -12.90 -18.48 2.58
N VAL A 171 -12.82 -17.27 2.03
CA VAL A 171 -11.57 -16.69 1.52
C VAL A 171 -11.15 -15.52 2.41
N ARG A 172 -9.85 -15.32 2.54
CA ARG A 172 -9.27 -14.19 3.26
C ARG A 172 -8.66 -13.23 2.27
N VAL A 173 -8.90 -11.95 2.48
CA VAL A 173 -8.43 -10.90 1.57
C VAL A 173 -7.58 -9.87 2.29
N ALA A 174 -6.60 -9.33 1.57
CA ALA A 174 -5.82 -8.19 1.99
C ALA A 174 -6.01 -7.04 0.98
N GLU A 175 -6.27 -5.85 1.51
CA GLU A 175 -6.62 -4.67 0.73
C GLU A 175 -6.36 -3.38 1.51
N GLN A 176 -6.27 -2.26 0.78
CA GLN A 176 -6.25 -0.91 1.32
C GLN A 176 -7.48 -0.15 0.85
N ASN A 177 -7.75 1.00 1.49
CA ASN A 177 -8.84 1.90 1.15
C ASN A 177 -10.23 1.26 1.09
N ASN A 178 -10.48 0.26 1.96
CA ASN A 178 -11.81 -0.27 2.22
C ASN A 178 -12.26 0.14 3.63
N LEU A 179 -12.01 -0.72 4.64
CA LEU A 179 -12.45 -0.45 6.01
C LEU A 179 -11.53 0.51 6.78
N ASN A 180 -10.27 0.68 6.35
CA ASN A 180 -9.27 1.55 6.99
C ASN A 180 -9.09 1.33 8.52
N GLN A 181 -9.42 0.13 9.01
CA GLN A 181 -9.25 -0.29 10.41
C GLN A 181 -8.08 -1.25 10.57
N GLN A 182 -7.57 -1.38 11.79
CA GLN A 182 -6.58 -2.42 12.12
C GLN A 182 -7.11 -3.80 11.72
N TRP A 183 -6.25 -4.59 11.09
CA TRP A 183 -6.56 -5.92 10.62
C TRP A 183 -6.67 -6.88 11.80
N PRO A 184 -7.68 -7.77 11.81
CA PRO A 184 -7.86 -8.73 12.90
C PRO A 184 -6.74 -9.80 12.93
N SER A 185 -6.04 -10.02 11.82
CA SER A 185 -4.97 -11.01 11.68
C SER A 185 -4.15 -10.73 10.42
N THR A 186 -3.67 -11.78 9.75
CA THR A 186 -2.93 -11.75 8.48
C THR A 186 -3.80 -11.46 7.24
N HIS A 187 -4.94 -10.83 7.44
CA HIS A 187 -5.93 -10.46 6.43
C HIS A 187 -6.79 -9.32 6.96
N SER A 188 -7.34 -8.54 6.03
CA SER A 188 -8.22 -7.42 6.35
C SER A 188 -9.67 -7.85 6.62
N ARG A 189 -10.16 -8.84 5.85
CA ARG A 189 -11.53 -9.37 5.91
C ARG A 189 -11.57 -10.84 5.52
N GLU A 190 -12.62 -11.52 5.96
CA GLU A 190 -13.02 -12.83 5.45
C GLU A 190 -14.30 -12.68 4.63
N ILE A 191 -14.42 -13.45 3.56
CA ILE A 191 -15.58 -13.47 2.66
C ILE A 191 -16.06 -14.91 2.55
N SER A 192 -17.37 -15.15 2.69
CA SER A 192 -17.93 -16.49 2.58
C SER A 192 -17.79 -17.04 1.16
N LEU A 193 -17.28 -18.26 1.06
CA LEU A 193 -17.14 -19.04 -0.17
C LEU A 193 -18.20 -20.14 -0.17
N ILE A 194 -19.09 -20.09 -1.17
CA ILE A 194 -20.12 -21.10 -1.39
C ILE A 194 -19.79 -21.88 -2.66
N LYS A 195 -19.77 -23.20 -2.55
CA LYS A 195 -19.78 -24.10 -3.71
C LYS A 195 -21.19 -24.63 -3.94
N ASN A 196 -21.77 -24.34 -5.10
CA ASN A 196 -23.07 -24.87 -5.52
C ASN A 196 -22.89 -25.66 -6.82
N GLY A 197 -22.96 -27.00 -6.74
CA GLY A 197 -22.55 -27.86 -7.84
C GLY A 197 -21.08 -27.63 -8.21
N ASN A 198 -20.83 -27.24 -9.46
CA ASN A 198 -19.48 -26.91 -9.95
C ASN A 198 -19.13 -25.42 -9.80
N GLN A 199 -20.08 -24.57 -9.41
CA GLN A 199 -19.90 -23.12 -9.37
C GLN A 199 -19.43 -22.63 -8.00
N TYR A 200 -18.57 -21.62 -8.02
CA TYR A 200 -18.00 -21.00 -6.82
C TYR A 200 -18.48 -19.55 -6.70
N TRP A 201 -19.01 -19.21 -5.54
CA TRP A 201 -19.55 -17.88 -5.23
C TRP A 201 -18.85 -17.31 -4.02
N LEU A 202 -18.40 -16.06 -4.14
CA LEU A 202 -17.96 -15.24 -3.02
C LEU A 202 -19.08 -14.27 -2.66
N LEU A 203 -19.55 -14.35 -1.41
CA LEU A 203 -20.63 -13.51 -0.92
C LEU A 203 -20.10 -12.15 -0.46
N ASP A 204 -19.78 -11.30 -1.43
CA ASP A 204 -19.42 -9.91 -1.18
C ASP A 204 -20.17 -8.97 -2.14
N GLY A 205 -20.62 -7.83 -1.61
CA GLY A 205 -21.45 -6.90 -2.36
C GLY A 205 -20.72 -6.33 -3.56
N TYR A 206 -21.40 -6.22 -4.70
CA TYR A 206 -20.86 -5.65 -5.95
C TYR A 206 -19.63 -6.36 -6.54
N LEU A 207 -19.26 -7.54 -6.03
CA LEU A 207 -18.17 -8.33 -6.60
C LEU A 207 -18.53 -8.80 -8.02
N ILE A 208 -17.68 -8.48 -8.99
CA ILE A 208 -17.82 -8.95 -10.37
C ILE A 208 -17.24 -10.36 -10.50
N GLY A 209 -16.06 -10.58 -9.92
CA GLY A 209 -15.34 -11.83 -10.02
C GLY A 209 -13.88 -11.69 -9.63
N TRP A 210 -13.07 -12.66 -10.03
CA TRP A 210 -11.63 -12.66 -9.80
C TRP A 210 -10.83 -12.73 -11.09
N LYS A 211 -9.74 -11.96 -11.14
CA LYS A 211 -8.73 -12.02 -12.20
C LYS A 211 -7.53 -12.82 -11.74
N ARG A 212 -7.13 -13.79 -12.55
CA ARG A 212 -6.03 -14.72 -12.29
C ARG A 212 -4.90 -14.52 -13.28
N ALA A 213 -3.65 -14.54 -12.80
CA ALA A 213 -2.48 -14.68 -13.65
C ALA A 213 -2.13 -16.15 -13.85
N ASP A 214 -1.68 -16.50 -15.06
CA ASP A 214 -1.17 -17.82 -15.40
C ASP A 214 0.30 -17.95 -15.00
N ILE A 215 0.54 -18.20 -13.71
CA ILE A 215 1.87 -18.29 -13.07
C ILE A 215 1.93 -19.39 -12.02
#